data_AF-A0A8D8MCD2-F1
#
_entry.id   AF-A0A8D8MCD2-F1
#
_cell.length_a   1.000
_cell.length_b   1.000
_cell.length_c   1.000
_cell.angle_alpha   90.00
_cell.angle_beta   90.00
_cell.angle_gamma   90.00
#
_symmetry.space_group_name_H-M   'P 1'
#
loop_
_entity.id
_entity.type
_entity.pdbx_description
1 polymer ?
#
loop_
_entity_poly.entity_id
_entity_poly.type
_entity_poly.pdbx_seq_one_letter_code
_entity_poly.pdbx_strand_id
1 'polypeptide(L)'
;CSYHSRQKSHFERHFRLHTGEKPFKCTECNYKSKSREGVKAHIKFNHSELNLKEIIIEEKNKGEKPYKCPYCEYKSARKEYLTAHLKRSHSLEKTKTFVIKKRMVVKNSKGEFVFTK
;
A
#
# COMPACT_ATOMS: atom_id res chain seq x y z
N CYS A 1 27.98 -12.17 9.83
CA CYS A 1 26.55 -12.52 9.73
C CYS A 1 26.46 -14.04 9.51
N SER A 2 25.58 -14.75 10.21
CA SER A 2 25.43 -16.22 10.09
C SER A 2 24.47 -16.65 8.97
N TYR A 3 24.13 -15.74 8.05
CA TYR A 3 23.25 -16.05 6.93
C TYR A 3 23.92 -17.06 6.00
N HIS A 4 23.22 -18.18 5.77
CA HIS A 4 23.60 -19.16 4.77
C HIS A 4 22.42 -19.40 3.83
N SER A 5 22.72 -19.72 2.57
CA SER A 5 21.72 -20.09 1.58
C SER A 5 22.24 -21.22 0.71
N ARG A 6 21.36 -22.16 0.36
CA ARG A 6 21.65 -23.23 -0.59
C ARG A 6 21.67 -22.75 -2.04
N GLN A 7 21.15 -21.55 -2.32
CA GLN A 7 21.13 -20.96 -3.65
C GLN A 7 22.15 -19.83 -3.74
N LYS A 8 23.11 -19.95 -4.67
CA LYS A 8 24.15 -18.95 -4.91
C LYS A 8 23.57 -17.55 -5.14
N SER A 9 22.51 -17.44 -5.94
CA SER A 9 21.83 -16.17 -6.24
C SER A 9 21.23 -15.48 -5.00
N HIS A 10 20.76 -16.27 -4.03
CA HIS A 10 20.25 -15.74 -2.77
C HIS A 10 21.38 -15.27 -1.86
N PHE A 11 22.48 -16.02 -1.80
CA PHE A 11 23.69 -15.64 -1.09
C PHE A 11 24.31 -14.36 -1.66
N GLU A 12 24.47 -14.26 -2.98
CA GLU A 12 24.97 -13.05 -3.65
C GLU A 12 24.08 -11.82 -3.37
N ARG A 13 22.75 -11.99 -3.44
CA ARG A 13 21.81 -10.92 -3.09
C ARG A 13 21.94 -10.50 -1.62
N HIS A 14 22.17 -11.45 -0.71
CA HIS A 14 22.42 -11.15 0.70
C HIS A 14 23.74 -10.39 0.86
N PHE A 15 24.80 -10.82 0.19
CA PHE A 15 26.12 -10.20 0.29
C PHE A 15 26.11 -8.70 -0.08
N ARG A 16 25.22 -8.30 -1.01
CA ARG A 16 24.99 -6.87 -1.34
C ARG A 16 24.52 -6.01 -0.17
N LEU A 17 24.03 -6.60 0.92
CA LEU A 17 23.74 -5.88 2.15
C LEU A 17 24.99 -5.39 2.87
N HIS A 18 26.08 -6.15 2.76
CA HIS A 18 27.37 -5.79 3.35
C HIS A 18 28.11 -4.78 2.49
N THR A 19 28.05 -4.93 1.15
CA THR A 19 28.74 -4.04 0.23
C THR A 19 27.95 -2.77 -0.09
N GLY A 20 26.64 -2.76 0.14
CA GLY A 20 25.76 -1.65 -0.23
C GLY A 20 25.47 -1.57 -1.73
N GLU A 21 25.95 -2.52 -2.53
CA GLU A 21 25.76 -2.53 -3.97
C GLU A 21 24.27 -2.61 -4.37
N LYS A 22 23.89 -1.73 -5.30
CA LYS A 22 22.52 -1.66 -5.85
C LYS A 22 22.57 -1.69 -7.38
N PRO A 23 22.82 -2.87 -7.99
CA PRO A 23 23.07 -2.98 -9.42
C PRO A 23 21.83 -2.76 -10.29
N PHE A 24 20.63 -2.84 -9.73
CA PHE A 24 19.40 -2.71 -10.52
C PHE A 24 18.87 -1.27 -10.41
N LYS A 25 18.79 -0.56 -11.55
CA LYS A 25 18.27 0.80 -11.63
C LYS A 25 16.83 0.80 -12.13
N CYS A 26 16.01 1.72 -11.62
CA CYS A 26 14.71 2.05 -12.19
C CYS A 26 14.89 2.69 -13.58
N THR A 27 13.99 2.39 -14.51
CA THR A 27 14.00 2.99 -15.85
C THR A 27 13.44 4.40 -15.88
N GLU A 28 12.63 4.77 -14.88
CA GLU A 28 11.90 6.04 -14.84
C GLU A 28 12.47 7.06 -13.86
N CYS A 29 13.35 6.63 -12.94
CA CYS A 29 13.99 7.53 -11.99
C CYS A 29 15.37 7.03 -11.56
N ASN A 30 16.02 7.74 -10.64
CA ASN A 30 17.35 7.40 -10.13
C ASN A 30 17.35 6.35 -9.02
N TYR A 31 16.20 5.76 -8.67
CA TYR A 31 16.12 4.68 -7.69
C TYR A 31 16.95 3.46 -8.12
N LYS A 32 17.68 2.88 -7.16
CA LYS A 32 18.45 1.65 -7.34
C LYS A 32 18.13 0.64 -6.24
N SER A 33 18.18 -0.65 -6.58
CA SER A 33 17.94 -1.76 -5.64
C SER A 33 18.99 -2.85 -5.73
N LYS A 34 19.12 -3.60 -4.63
CA LYS A 34 19.96 -4.80 -4.52
C LYS A 34 19.37 -6.03 -5.24
N SER A 35 18.06 -6.01 -5.56
CA SER A 35 17.34 -7.10 -6.24
C SER A 35 16.40 -6.60 -7.35
N ARG A 36 16.14 -7.47 -8.35
CA ARG A 36 15.19 -7.19 -9.43
C ARG A 36 13.77 -7.04 -8.92
N GLU A 37 13.39 -7.85 -7.94
CA GLU A 37 12.07 -7.79 -7.30
C GLU A 37 11.84 -6.45 -6.62
N GLY A 38 12.90 -5.86 -6.04
CA GLY A 38 12.85 -4.54 -5.42
C GLY A 38 12.56 -3.44 -6.44
N VAL A 39 13.21 -3.47 -7.62
CA VAL A 39 12.91 -2.52 -8.71
C VAL A 39 11.51 -2.74 -9.28
N LYS A 40 11.08 -3.99 -9.48
CA LYS A 40 9.71 -4.30 -9.93
C LYS A 40 8.64 -3.77 -8.98
N ALA A 41 8.83 -3.96 -7.68
CA ALA A 41 7.92 -3.42 -6.67
C ALA A 41 7.96 -1.88 -6.68
N HIS A 42 9.14 -1.28 -6.72
CA HIS A 42 9.29 0.17 -6.83
C HIS A 42 8.53 0.73 -8.04
N ILE A 43 8.72 0.19 -9.23
CA ILE A 43 8.00 0.63 -10.44
C ILE A 43 6.49 0.46 -10.24
N LYS A 44 6.04 -0.70 -9.73
CA LYS A 44 4.62 -0.96 -9.50
C LYS A 44 3.95 0.07 -8.57
N PHE A 45 4.64 0.53 -7.52
CA PHE A 45 4.07 1.43 -6.51
C PHE A 45 4.42 2.91 -6.68
N ASN A 46 5.41 3.26 -7.49
CA ASN A 46 5.85 4.64 -7.66
C ASN A 46 5.69 5.14 -9.10
N HIS A 47 5.52 4.23 -10.05
CA HIS A 47 5.56 4.53 -11.48
C HIS A 47 4.42 3.90 -12.30
N SER A 48 3.66 2.94 -11.73
CA SER A 48 2.53 2.38 -12.49
C SER A 48 1.38 3.38 -12.67
N GLU A 49 0.67 3.25 -13.79
CA GLU A 49 -0.54 4.02 -14.13
C GLU A 49 -1.65 3.94 -13.08
N LEU A 50 -1.62 2.92 -12.21
CA LEU A 50 -2.55 2.83 -11.07
C LEU A 50 -2.18 3.78 -9.92
N ASN A 51 -0.91 4.18 -9.78
CA ASN A 51 -0.52 5.28 -8.87
C ASN A 51 -0.69 6.65 -9.53
N LEU A 52 -0.66 6.74 -10.88
CA LEU A 52 -1.03 7.98 -11.58
C LEU A 52 -2.45 8.40 -11.25
N LYS A 53 -3.40 7.47 -11.03
CA LYS A 53 -4.75 7.85 -10.56
C LYS A 53 -4.75 8.45 -9.16
N GLU A 54 -3.87 8.01 -8.27
CA GLU A 54 -3.71 8.59 -6.93
C GLU A 54 -3.02 9.96 -7.00
N ILE A 55 -1.99 10.11 -7.84
CA ILE A 55 -1.27 11.37 -8.09
C ILE A 55 -2.18 12.41 -8.78
N ILE A 56 -2.97 12.02 -9.79
CA ILE A 56 -3.91 12.92 -10.48
C ILE A 56 -5.03 13.38 -9.52
N ILE A 57 -5.44 12.55 -8.57
CA ILE A 57 -6.35 12.94 -7.49
C ILE A 57 -5.65 13.92 -6.53
N GLU A 58 -4.40 13.68 -6.15
CA GLU A 58 -3.64 14.55 -5.23
C GLU A 58 -3.28 15.91 -5.85
N GLU A 59 -2.92 15.97 -7.14
CA GLU A 59 -2.58 17.22 -7.84
C GLU A 59 -3.80 18.12 -8.06
N LYS A 60 -4.98 17.54 -8.35
CA LYS A 60 -6.23 18.31 -8.43
C LYS A 60 -6.72 18.81 -7.07
N ASN A 61 -6.35 18.12 -6.00
CA ASN A 61 -6.81 18.39 -4.64
C ASN A 61 -5.75 19.06 -3.78
N LYS A 62 -5.00 20.03 -4.32
CA LYS A 62 -3.99 20.80 -3.58
C LYS A 62 -4.63 21.49 -2.37
N GLY A 63 -4.60 20.81 -1.22
CA GLY A 63 -5.20 21.24 0.05
C GLY A 63 -6.50 20.51 0.46
N GLU A 64 -7.11 19.68 -0.39
CA GLU A 64 -8.24 18.89 0.05
C GLU A 64 -7.78 17.68 0.87
N LYS A 65 -8.56 17.35 1.90
CA LYS A 65 -8.31 16.21 2.80
C LYS A 65 -9.31 15.10 2.45
N PRO A 66 -9.05 14.29 1.41
CA PRO A 66 -10.02 13.33 0.87
C PRO A 66 -10.34 12.19 1.86
N TYR A 67 -9.44 11.87 2.78
CA TYR A 67 -9.63 10.80 3.75
C TYR A 67 -10.29 11.32 5.02
N LYS A 68 -11.62 11.12 5.14
CA LYS A 68 -12.42 11.57 6.29
C LYS A 68 -12.64 10.42 7.28
N CYS A 69 -12.55 10.71 8.58
CA CYS A 69 -12.95 9.78 9.62
C CYS A 69 -14.48 9.65 9.64
N PRO A 70 -15.03 8.43 9.73
CA PRO A 70 -16.47 8.24 9.82
C PRO A 70 -17.04 8.49 11.22
N TYR A 71 -16.18 8.60 12.25
CA TYR A 71 -16.59 8.70 13.65
C TYR A 71 -16.37 10.10 14.25
N CYS A 72 -15.63 10.97 13.56
CA CYS A 72 -15.40 12.35 13.99
C CYS A 72 -15.04 13.22 12.78
N GLU A 73 -14.80 14.51 13.02
CA GLU A 73 -14.50 15.48 11.96
C GLU A 73 -13.08 15.40 11.41
N TYR A 74 -12.26 14.47 11.91
CA TYR A 74 -10.88 14.32 11.46
C TYR A 74 -10.81 14.03 9.96
N LYS A 75 -9.96 14.77 9.25
CA LYS A 75 -9.67 14.55 7.82
C LYS A 75 -8.17 14.54 7.62
N SER A 76 -7.71 13.75 6.66
CA SER A 76 -6.31 13.68 6.29
C SER A 76 -6.11 13.73 4.78
N ALA A 77 -4.94 14.26 4.40
CA ALA A 77 -4.44 14.19 3.04
C ALA A 77 -4.02 12.76 2.67
N ARG A 78 -3.62 11.93 3.64
CA ARG A 78 -3.12 10.56 3.38
C ARG A 78 -3.87 9.48 4.16
N LYS A 79 -4.04 8.33 3.52
CA LYS A 79 -4.69 7.13 4.09
C LYS A 79 -3.99 6.59 5.34
N GLU A 80 -2.66 6.64 5.39
CA GLU A 80 -1.85 6.16 6.51
C GLU A 80 -2.15 6.92 7.82
N TYR A 81 -2.36 8.24 7.72
CA TYR A 81 -2.71 9.07 8.87
C TYR A 81 -4.14 8.84 9.34
N LEU A 82 -5.09 8.65 8.42
CA LEU A 82 -6.44 8.24 8.80
C LEU A 82 -6.42 6.88 9.52
N THR A 83 -5.62 5.94 9.03
CA THR A 83 -5.47 4.61 9.66
C THR A 83 -4.88 4.71 11.07
N ALA A 84 -3.86 5.55 11.26
CA ALA A 84 -3.27 5.80 12.57
C ALA A 84 -4.23 6.52 13.53
N HIS A 85 -4.97 7.52 13.04
CA HIS A 85 -6.02 8.21 13.79
C HIS A 85 -7.10 7.23 14.26
N LEU A 86 -7.63 6.40 13.36
CA LEU A 86 -8.62 5.39 13.71
C LEU A 86 -8.11 4.50 14.83
N LYS A 87 -6.87 3.98 14.75
CA LYS A 87 -6.31 3.10 15.78
C LYS A 87 -6.13 3.77 17.16
N ARG A 88 -5.78 5.06 17.18
CA ARG A 88 -5.43 5.78 18.42
C ARG A 88 -6.62 6.48 19.08
N SER A 89 -7.51 7.04 18.26
CA SER A 89 -8.63 7.87 18.72
C SER A 89 -9.96 7.12 18.77
N HIS A 90 -10.07 6.01 18.03
CA HIS A 90 -11.24 5.15 18.02
C HIS A 90 -10.75 3.73 18.28
N SER A 91 -10.54 3.34 19.55
CA SER A 91 -10.06 1.99 19.90
C SER A 91 -10.78 0.89 19.09
N LEU A 92 -10.10 0.37 18.07
CA LEU A 92 -10.66 -0.63 17.16
C LEU A 92 -10.07 -2.00 17.49
N GLU A 93 -10.64 -2.67 18.50
CA GLU A 93 -10.57 -4.13 18.58
C GLU A 93 -11.26 -4.82 17.36
N LYS A 94 -11.85 -4.06 16.42
CA LYS A 94 -12.66 -4.60 15.32
C LYS A 94 -12.31 -4.12 13.91
N THR A 95 -11.05 -3.73 13.63
CA THR A 95 -10.60 -3.45 12.24
C THR A 95 -10.21 -4.72 11.47
N LYS A 96 -11.08 -5.72 11.44
CA LYS A 96 -10.92 -6.90 10.56
C LYS A 96 -11.64 -6.79 9.21
N THR A 97 -12.30 -5.68 8.86
CA THR A 97 -13.23 -5.68 7.70
C THR A 97 -13.15 -4.52 6.70
N PHE A 98 -12.20 -3.57 6.82
CA PHE A 98 -12.10 -2.48 5.83
C PHE A 98 -11.08 -2.72 4.70
N VAL A 99 -10.47 -3.91 4.65
CA VAL A 99 -9.74 -4.36 3.46
C VAL A 99 -10.60 -5.43 2.79
N ILE A 100 -11.13 -5.08 1.62
CA ILE A 100 -11.99 -5.87 0.70
C ILE A 100 -13.50 -5.77 0.97
N LYS A 101 -14.13 -4.71 0.43
CA LYS A 101 -15.41 -4.87 -0.28
C LYS A 101 -15.20 -4.50 -1.75
N LYS A 102 -14.61 -5.42 -2.52
CA LYS A 102 -15.15 -5.66 -3.86
C LYS A 102 -16.44 -6.47 -3.61
N ARG A 103 -17.59 -5.81 -3.79
CA ARG A 103 -18.97 -6.36 -3.82
C ARG A 103 -19.32 -7.36 -2.71
N MET A 104 -20.03 -6.94 -1.64
CA MET A 104 -20.99 -7.82 -0.94
C MET A 104 -22.16 -7.06 -0.27
N VAL A 105 -23.34 -7.31 -0.86
CA VAL A 105 -24.69 -7.68 -0.38
C VAL A 105 -25.26 -7.07 0.91
N VAL A 106 -26.50 -6.56 0.82
CA VAL A 106 -27.38 -6.21 1.94
C VAL A 106 -28.25 -7.43 2.29
N LYS A 107 -28.41 -7.71 3.58
CA LYS A 107 -29.24 -8.81 4.11
C LYS A 107 -30.64 -8.26 4.40
N ASN A 108 -31.68 -8.79 3.75
CA ASN A 108 -33.06 -8.46 4.13
C ASN A 108 -33.46 -9.27 5.38
N SER A 109 -34.57 -8.89 6.03
CA SER A 109 -35.08 -9.53 7.26
C SER A 109 -35.52 -10.99 7.11
N LYS A 110 -35.48 -11.55 5.89
CA LYS A 110 -35.75 -12.96 5.60
C LYS A 110 -34.49 -13.78 5.27
N GLY A 111 -33.31 -13.17 5.29
CA GLY A 111 -32.04 -13.88 5.11
C GLY A 111 -31.69 -14.22 3.66
N GLU A 112 -32.39 -13.67 2.67
CA GLU A 112 -32.12 -13.91 1.25
C GLU A 112 -31.21 -12.84 0.66
N PHE A 113 -30.25 -13.27 -0.16
CA PHE A 113 -29.27 -12.40 -0.82
C PHE A 113 -29.85 -11.87 -2.14
N VAL A 114 -30.06 -10.55 -2.25
CA VAL A 114 -30.55 -9.92 -3.49
C VAL A 114 -29.46 -9.06 -4.12
N PHE A 115 -29.20 -9.27 -5.41
CA PHE A 115 -28.29 -8.48 -6.24
C PHE A 115 -29.04 -7.27 -6.80
N THR A 116 -28.61 -6.05 -6.46
CA THR A 116 -29.09 -4.83 -7.15
C THR A 116 -28.20 -4.56 -8.37
N LYS A 117 -28.81 -4.31 -9.54
CA LYS A 117 -28.13 -3.90 -10.78
C LYS A 117 -27.37 -2.59 -10.59
#